data_AF-A0A1B7KSA9-F1
#
_entry.id   AF-A0A1B7KSA9-F1
#
_cell.length_a   1.000
_cell.length_b   1.000
_cell.length_c   1.000
_cell.angle_alpha   90.00
_cell.angle_beta   90.00
_cell.angle_gamma   90.00
#
_symmetry.space_group_name_H-M   'P 1'
#
loop_
_entity.id
_entity.type
_entity.pdbx_description
1 polymer ?
#
loop_
_entity_poly.entity_id
_entity_poly.type
_entity_poly.pdbx_seq_one_letter_code
_entity_poly.pdbx_strand_id
1 'polypeptide(L)' 'MNYILYIIDGCHKCQQARTHLIKEQIPFQEINILKNHTAAKELKEKIQNIVTPVLIAGEDVLVGDKILSVTKERRR' A
#
# COMPACT_ATOMS: atom_id res chain seq x y z
N MET A 1 3.77 13.93 2.96
CA MET A 1 4.13 12.52 2.71
C MET A 1 3.08 11.93 1.81
N ASN A 2 3.46 11.35 0.67
CA ASN A 2 2.52 10.74 -0.27
C ASN A 2 2.50 9.24 -0.01
N TYR A 3 1.37 8.71 0.46
CA TYR A 3 1.18 7.28 0.68
C TYR A 3 0.42 6.70 -0.51
N ILE A 4 0.93 5.63 -1.12
CA ILE A 4 0.26 4.96 -2.25
C ILE A 4 0.04 3.50 -1.86
N LEU A 5 -1.23 3.10 -1.77
CA LEU A 5 -1.63 1.72 -1.47
C LEU A 5 -2.03 1.00 -2.76
N TYR A 6 -1.20 0.06 -3.17
CA TYR A 6 -1.47 -0.85 -4.28
C TYR A 6 -2.32 -2.03 -3.80
N ILE A 7 -3.46 -2.24 -4.45
CA ILE A 7 -4.44 -3.26 -4.11
C ILE A 7 -4.89 -4.06 -5.33
N ILE A 8 -5.65 -5.13 -5.08
CA ILE A 8 -6.46 -5.83 -6.08
C ILE A 8 -7.88 -6.02 -5.56
N ASP A 9 -8.84 -6.13 -6.48
CA ASP A 9 -10.21 -6.50 -6.12
C ASP A 9 -10.23 -7.96 -5.61
N GLY A 10 -11.04 -8.25 -4.58
CA GLY A 10 -11.15 -9.60 -3.99
C GLY A 10 -10.07 -9.98 -2.97
N CYS A 11 -9.17 -9.05 -2.61
CA CYS A 11 -8.10 -9.29 -1.63
C CYS A 11 -8.51 -8.87 -0.21
N HIS A 12 -8.70 -9.86 0.68
CA HIS A 12 -9.06 -9.61 2.08
C HIS A 12 -8.00 -8.82 2.85
N LYS A 13 -6.70 -9.12 2.64
CA LYS A 13 -5.58 -8.38 3.24
C LYS A 13 -5.55 -6.90 2.83
N CYS A 14 -5.96 -6.62 1.60
CA CYS A 14 -5.98 -5.26 1.06
C CYS A 14 -7.06 -4.42 1.75
N GLN A 15 -8.22 -5.01 2.05
CA GLN A 15 -9.26 -4.37 2.85
C GLN A 15 -8.78 -4.07 4.28
N GLN A 16 -8.03 -4.99 4.91
CA GLN A 16 -7.46 -4.76 6.24
C GLN A 16 -6.45 -3.61 6.22
N ALA A 17 -5.52 -3.60 5.27
CA ALA A 17 -4.53 -2.52 5.12
C ALA A 17 -5.19 -1.16 4.89
N ARG A 18 -6.18 -1.08 4.00
CA ARG A 18 -6.98 0.13 3.75
C ARG A 18 -7.66 0.62 5.03
N THR A 19 -8.35 -0.28 5.73
CA THR A 19 -9.08 0.05 6.97
C THR A 19 -8.14 0.57 8.04
N HIS A 20 -6.96 -0.04 8.17
CA HIS A 20 -5.92 0.39 9.11
C HIS A 20 -5.45 1.81 8.81
N LEU A 21 -5.11 2.12 7.56
CA LEU A 21 -4.68 3.48 7.17
C LEU A 21 -5.76 4.53 7.38
N ILE A 22 -7.03 4.20 7.12
CA ILE A 22 -8.18 5.07 7.41
C ILE A 22 -8.30 5.30 8.92
N LYS A 23 -8.19 4.25 9.74
CA LYS A 23 -8.26 4.33 11.20
C LYS A 23 -7.15 5.20 11.78
N GLU A 24 -5.93 5.07 11.24
CA GLU A 24 -4.77 5.89 11.59
C GLU A 24 -4.84 7.32 11.02
N GLN A 25 -5.89 7.64 10.25
CA GLN A 25 -6.10 8.93 9.58
C GLN A 25 -4.91 9.34 8.70
N ILE A 26 -4.32 8.35 8.02
CA ILE A 26 -3.22 8.57 7.09
C ILE A 26 -3.83 8.83 5.72
N PRO A 27 -3.57 9.97 5.07
CA PRO A 27 -4.02 10.20 3.70
C PRO A 27 -3.21 9.33 2.73
N PHE A 28 -3.88 8.49 1.95
CA PHE A 28 -3.26 7.65 0.93
C PHE A 28 -4.07 7.64 -0.37
N GLN A 29 -3.37 7.38 -1.47
CA GLN A 29 -3.95 7.11 -2.77
C GLN A 29 -4.06 5.60 -2.96
N GLU A 30 -5.25 5.11 -3.30
CA GLU A 30 -5.47 3.69 -3.60
C GLU A 30 -5.34 3.45 -5.11
N ILE A 31 -4.53 2.47 -5.51
CA ILE A 31 -4.33 2.09 -6.91
C ILE A 31 -4.58 0.59 -7.08
N ASN A 32 -5.52 0.23 -7.95
CA ASN A 32 -5.79 -1.16 -8.28
C ASN A 32 -4.89 -1.61 -9.45
N ILE A 33 -3.99 -2.55 -9.19
CA ILE A 33 -3.03 -3.03 -10.19
C ILE A 33 -3.64 -3.96 -11.25
N LEU A 34 -4.82 -4.53 -11.00
CA LEU A 34 -5.56 -5.30 -12.02
C LEU A 34 -6.19 -4.38 -13.07
N LYS A 35 -6.55 -3.15 -12.67
CA LYS A 35 -7.14 -2.14 -13.56
C LYS A 35 -6.11 -1.22 -14.19
N ASN A 36 -4.89 -1.16 -13.63
CA ASN A 36 -3.81 -0.32 -14.11
C ASN A 36 -2.53 -1.13 -14.31
N HIS A 37 -2.30 -1.58 -15.55
CA HIS A 37 -1.11 -2.35 -15.92
C HIS A 37 0.20 -1.58 -15.73
N THR A 38 0.19 -0.25 -15.90
CA THR A 38 1.36 0.60 -15.65
C THR A 38 1.75 0.55 -14.18
N ALA A 39 0.77 0.68 -13.27
CA ALA A 39 0.99 0.57 -11.83
C ALA A 39 1.51 -0.82 -11.43
N ALA A 40 1.02 -1.89 -12.07
CA ALA A 40 1.53 -3.25 -11.84
C ALA A 40 3.00 -3.38 -12.25
N LYS A 41 3.39 -2.75 -13.36
CA LYS A 41 4.78 -2.74 -13.85
C LYS A 41 5.69 -1.94 -12.93
N GLU A 42 5.28 -0.74 -12.53
CA GLU A 42 6.03 0.09 -11.57
C GLU A 42 6.25 -0.63 -10.24
N LEU A 43 5.22 -1.31 -9.74
CA LEU A 43 5.32 -2.11 -8.53
C LEU A 43 6.33 -3.24 -8.71
N LYS A 44 6.23 -4.00 -9.82
CA LYS A 44 7.18 -5.07 -10.14
C LYS A 44 8.62 -4.55 -10.24
N GLU A 45 8.85 -3.40 -10.85
CA GLU A 45 10.17 -2.80 -10.97
C GLU A 45 10.72 -2.37 -9.60
N LYS A 46 9.87 -1.84 -8.71
CA LYS A 46 10.27 -1.40 -7.36
C LYS A 46 10.58 -2.53 -6.39
N ILE A 47 9.75 -3.57 -6.34
CA ILE A 47 9.88 -4.66 -5.34
C ILE A 47 10.31 -5.99 -5.94
N GLN A 48 10.60 -6.04 -7.25
CA GLN A 48 10.95 -7.24 -8.03
C GLN A 48 9.90 -8.37 -7.96
N ASN A 49 8.69 -8.06 -7.49
CA ASN A 49 7.63 -9.03 -7.28
C ASN A 49 6.25 -8.36 -7.47
N ILE A 50 5.22 -9.14 -7.80
CA ILE A 50 3.83 -8.66 -7.88
C ILE A 50 3.06 -9.29 -6.73
N VAL A 51 3.03 -8.58 -5.62
CA VAL A 51 2.29 -8.98 -4.40
C VAL A 51 1.41 -7.83 -3.95
N THR A 52 0.31 -8.13 -3.27
CA THR A 52 -0.58 -7.12 -2.67
C THR A 52 -1.09 -7.59 -1.30
N PRO A 53 -1.45 -6.66 -0.40
CA PRO A 53 -1.31 -5.20 -0.52
C PRO A 53 0.13 -4.71 -0.42
N VAL A 54 0.45 -3.59 -1.06
CA VAL A 54 1.74 -2.89 -0.93
C VAL A 54 1.50 -1.42 -0.68
N LEU A 55 2.11 -0.87 0.36
CA LEU A 55 2.08 0.56 0.68
C LEU A 55 3.46 1.16 0.38
N ILE A 56 3.49 2.18 -0.47
CA ILE A 56 4.65 3.04 -0.66
C ILE A 56 4.47 4.29 0.21
N ALA A 57 5.42 4.55 1.10
CA ALA A 57 5.43 5.67 2.03
C ALA A 57 6.69 6.52 1.80
N GLY A 58 6.70 7.32 0.73
CA GLY A 58 7.92 8.00 0.29
C GLY A 58 8.94 6.99 -0.25
N GLU A 59 10.05 6.81 0.46
CA GLU A 59 11.11 5.85 0.13
C GLU A 59 10.86 4.46 0.73
N ASP A 60 10.05 4.38 1.79
CA ASP A 60 9.72 3.11 2.44
C ASP A 60 8.71 2.31 1.61
N VAL A 61 8.94 0.99 1.51
CA VAL A 61 8.01 0.05 0.89
C VAL A 61 7.60 -1.02 1.88
N LEU A 62 6.30 -1.09 2.16
CA LEU A 62 5.70 -1.98 3.14
C LEU A 62 4.78 -2.97 2.43
N VAL A 63 4.96 -4.25 2.69
CA VAL A 63 4.26 -5.33 1.97
C VAL A 63 3.43 -6.15 2.96
N GLY A 64 2.19 -6.42 2.58
CA GLY A 64 1.28 -7.28 3.35
C GLY A 64 1.05 -6.78 4.78
N ASP A 65 1.28 -7.66 5.74
CA ASP A 65 1.01 -7.40 7.16
C ASP A 65 1.92 -6.31 7.77
N LYS A 66 3.05 -5.99 7.12
CA LYS A 66 3.91 -4.85 7.51
C LYS A 66 3.21 -3.49 7.39
N ILE A 67 2.11 -3.40 6.65
CA ILE A 67 1.32 -2.18 6.52
C ILE A 67 0.59 -1.86 7.83
N LEU A 68 0.25 -2.88 8.61
CA LEU A 68 -0.48 -2.74 9.87
C LEU A 68 0.37 -2.17 11.00
N SER A 69 1.68 -2.08 10.83
CA SER A 69 2.58 -1.42 11.80
C SER A 69 2.73 0.08 11.55
N VAL A 70 2.16 0.62 10.47
CA VAL A 70 2.20 2.06 10.20
C VAL A 70 1.26 2.76 11.15
N THR A 71 1.79 3.70 11.93
CA THR A 71 1.02 4.57 12.80
C THR A 71 1.37 6.03 12.49
N LYS A 72 0.48 6.95 12.85
CA LYS A 72 0.67 8.40 12.65
C LYS A 72 1.87 8.97 13.44
N GLU A 73 2.43 8.20 14.38
CA GLU A 73 3.41 8.63 15.39
C GLU A 73 4.90 8.51 15.01
N ARG A 74 5.27 8.44 13.72
CA ARG A 74 6.67 8.80 13.32
C ARG A 74 6.87 10.33 13.36
N ARG A 75 6.77 10.90 14.57
CA ARG A 75 7.28 12.21 14.96
C ARG A 75 7.92 12.08 16.33
N ARG A 76 9.15 11.57 16.39
CA ARG A 76 10.10 11.88 17.45
C ARG A 76 11.48 12.01 16.84
#